data_AF-A0A5N6EGA9-F1
#
_entry.id   AF-A0A5N6EGA9-F1
#
_cell.length_a   1.000
_cell.length_b   1.000
_cell.length_c   1.000
_cell.angle_alpha   90.00
_cell.angle_beta   90.00
_cell.angle_gamma   90.00
#
_symmetry.space_group_name_H-M   'P 1'
#
loop_
_entity.id
_entity.type
_entity.pdbx_description
1 polymer ?
#
loop_
_entity_poly.entity_id
_entity_poly.type
_entity_poly.pdbx_seq_one_letter_code
_entity_poly.pdbx_strand_id
1 'polypeptide(L)'
;MTVYRLPFGLYLRRGSPHLAPKYYVEAHTLRRVEKSTSIPAPRGIDVLDNPRFSYLLMNLVPGRPTGQILDTMTDEEVKQAVSDLKGYVSELREIPSKATEFQICNSEGGGILDWRIPDSQRDELRFKTEAEFNKYLTEPFWDEIRKQAAISHDIRHEIVFTHGDLNPRISSQKMEK
;
A
#
# COMPACT_ATOMS: atom_id res chain seq x y z
N MET A 1 6.57 2.54 -15.76
CA MET A 1 7.02 1.29 -15.09
C MET A 1 6.64 0.15 -16.01
N THR A 2 7.52 -0.82 -16.22
CA THR A 2 7.26 -2.01 -17.05
C THR A 2 7.37 -3.25 -16.17
N VAL A 3 6.49 -4.24 -16.36
CA VAL A 3 6.50 -5.49 -15.59
C VAL A 3 6.82 -6.64 -16.52
N TYR A 4 7.76 -7.50 -16.13
CA TYR A 4 8.17 -8.68 -16.89
C TYR A 4 7.84 -9.94 -16.10
N ARG A 5 7.22 -10.92 -16.78
CA ARG A 5 7.08 -12.29 -16.27
C ARG A 5 8.36 -13.05 -16.58
N LEU A 6 8.96 -13.63 -15.56
CA LEU A 6 10.16 -14.43 -15.67
C LEU A 6 9.82 -15.92 -15.42
N PRO A 7 10.67 -16.86 -15.86
CA PRO A 7 10.55 -18.26 -15.48
C PRO A 7 10.51 -18.48 -13.95
N PHE A 8 10.08 -19.66 -13.53
CA PHE A 8 10.01 -20.07 -12.11
C PHE A 8 9.06 -19.23 -11.24
N GLY A 9 8.03 -18.66 -11.85
CA GLY A 9 7.01 -17.89 -11.11
C GLY A 9 7.57 -16.58 -10.55
N LEU A 10 8.47 -15.92 -11.28
CA LEU A 10 9.09 -14.66 -10.87
C LEU A 10 8.56 -13.48 -11.69
N TYR A 11 8.58 -12.29 -11.08
CA TYR A 11 8.22 -11.03 -11.70
C TYR A 11 9.29 -9.98 -11.46
N LEU A 12 9.60 -9.23 -12.51
CA LEU A 12 10.53 -8.11 -12.45
C LEU A 12 9.80 -6.83 -12.81
N ARG A 13 9.68 -5.89 -11.85
CA ARG A 13 9.25 -4.53 -12.15
C ARG A 13 10.48 -3.70 -12.52
N ARG A 14 10.44 -3.02 -13.65
CA ARG A 14 11.46 -2.07 -14.10
C ARG A 14 10.92 -0.65 -14.07
N GLY A 15 11.62 0.23 -13.37
CA GLY A 15 11.30 1.65 -13.21
C GLY A 15 12.43 2.55 -13.69
N SER A 16 12.16 3.86 -13.71
CA SER A 16 13.25 4.86 -13.81
C SER A 16 14.09 4.83 -12.52
N PRO A 17 15.33 5.36 -12.52
CA PRO A 17 16.21 5.33 -11.35
C PRO A 17 15.57 5.93 -10.09
N HIS A 18 14.79 6.99 -10.24
CA HIS A 18 14.05 7.68 -9.17
C HIS A 18 13.04 6.80 -8.41
N LEU A 19 12.66 5.64 -8.97
CA LEU A 19 11.79 4.67 -8.31
C LEU A 19 12.54 3.70 -7.39
N ALA A 20 13.89 3.68 -7.40
CA ALA A 20 14.67 2.79 -6.55
C ALA A 20 14.31 2.91 -5.06
N PRO A 21 14.22 4.11 -4.45
CA PRO A 21 13.78 4.23 -3.05
C PRO A 21 12.40 3.61 -2.80
N LYS A 22 11.46 3.77 -3.75
CA LYS A 22 10.12 3.18 -3.64
C LYS A 22 10.15 1.65 -3.70
N TYR A 23 11.04 1.07 -4.51
CA TYR A 23 11.23 -0.38 -4.55
C TYR A 23 11.88 -0.95 -3.28
N TYR A 24 12.86 -0.24 -2.68
CA TYR A 24 13.40 -0.64 -1.38
C TYR A 24 12.33 -0.63 -0.28
N VAL A 25 11.50 0.42 -0.24
CA VAL A 25 10.37 0.50 0.70
C VAL A 25 9.33 -0.60 0.42
N GLU A 26 8.98 -0.85 -0.84
CA GLU A 26 8.05 -1.93 -1.21
C GLU A 26 8.59 -3.30 -0.79
N ALA A 27 9.86 -3.63 -1.08
CA ALA A 27 10.48 -4.88 -0.67
C ALA A 27 10.53 -5.04 0.86
N HIS A 28 10.86 -3.98 1.59
CA HIS A 28 10.81 -3.97 3.05
C HIS A 28 9.39 -4.19 3.58
N THR A 29 8.40 -3.55 2.96
CA THR A 29 6.97 -3.70 3.29
C THR A 29 6.52 -5.15 3.11
N LEU A 30 6.81 -5.75 1.95
CA LEU A 30 6.48 -7.14 1.65
C LEU A 30 7.14 -8.11 2.65
N ARG A 31 8.40 -7.86 3.03
CA ARG A 31 9.10 -8.65 4.05
C ARG A 31 8.45 -8.55 5.43
N ARG A 32 7.90 -7.39 5.82
CA ARG A 32 7.17 -7.23 7.08
C ARG A 32 5.86 -8.00 7.06
N VAL A 33 5.12 -7.93 5.97
CA VAL A 33 3.87 -8.67 5.76
C VAL A 33 4.13 -10.18 5.81
N GLU A 34 5.14 -10.67 5.08
CA GLU A 34 5.52 -12.10 5.07
C GLU A 34 5.86 -12.63 6.47
N LYS A 35 6.55 -11.84 7.29
CA LYS A 35 7.00 -12.27 8.62
C LYS A 35 5.90 -12.27 9.67
N SER A 36 4.87 -11.45 9.49
CA SER A 36 3.94 -11.09 10.56
C SER A 36 2.50 -11.53 10.27
N THR A 37 2.22 -12.04 9.07
CA THR A 37 0.87 -12.38 8.63
C THR A 37 0.85 -13.66 7.81
N SER A 38 -0.33 -14.24 7.66
CA SER A 38 -0.64 -15.37 6.79
C SER A 38 -1.04 -14.93 5.37
N ILE A 39 -1.04 -13.62 5.10
CA ILE A 39 -1.54 -13.04 3.85
C ILE A 39 -0.73 -13.56 2.66
N PRO A 40 -1.40 -14.07 1.61
CA PRO A 40 -0.73 -14.50 0.38
C PRO A 40 -0.30 -13.29 -0.46
N ALA A 41 0.74 -12.59 -0.01
CA ALA A 41 1.34 -11.44 -0.69
C ALA A 41 2.61 -11.85 -1.46
N PRO A 42 3.02 -11.09 -2.50
CA PRO A 42 4.32 -11.27 -3.12
C PRO A 42 5.45 -11.13 -2.09
N ARG A 43 6.53 -11.87 -2.30
CA ARG A 43 7.76 -11.80 -1.52
C ARG A 43 8.80 -11.07 -2.34
N GLY A 44 9.30 -9.95 -1.80
CA GLY A 44 10.41 -9.22 -2.38
C GLY A 44 11.68 -10.04 -2.26
N ILE A 45 12.25 -10.46 -3.39
CA ILE A 45 13.48 -11.25 -3.45
C ILE A 45 14.68 -10.31 -3.42
N ASP A 46 14.68 -9.31 -4.31
CA ASP A 46 15.80 -8.37 -4.43
C ASP A 46 15.37 -7.02 -5.04
N VAL A 47 16.14 -5.99 -4.73
CA VAL A 47 16.02 -4.64 -5.31
C VAL A 47 17.37 -4.27 -5.88
N LEU A 48 17.38 -3.89 -7.15
CA LEU A 48 18.59 -3.56 -7.88
C LEU A 48 18.37 -2.24 -8.60
N ASP A 49 19.41 -1.43 -8.73
CA ASP A 49 19.34 -0.22 -9.53
C ASP A 49 20.69 0.09 -10.20
N ASN A 50 20.60 0.85 -11.28
CA ASN A 50 21.74 1.37 -12.02
C ASN A 50 21.38 2.77 -12.55
N PRO A 51 22.33 3.50 -13.17
CA PRO A 51 22.07 4.86 -13.64
C PRO A 51 20.91 5.01 -14.65
N ARG A 52 20.44 3.92 -15.27
CA ARG A 52 19.36 3.93 -16.26
C ARG A 52 18.03 3.42 -15.71
N PHE A 53 18.03 2.43 -14.84
CA PHE A 53 16.82 1.76 -14.37
C PHE A 53 16.94 1.28 -12.93
N SER A 54 15.78 1.20 -12.28
CA SER A 54 15.58 0.50 -11.02
C SER A 54 14.75 -0.76 -11.24
N TYR A 55 14.92 -1.75 -10.38
CA TYR A 55 14.31 -3.06 -10.49
C TYR A 55 13.84 -3.57 -9.14
N LEU A 56 12.66 -4.21 -9.12
CA LEU A 56 12.16 -4.98 -7.99
C LEU A 56 11.82 -6.38 -8.48
N LEU A 57 12.55 -7.37 -7.97
CA LEU A 57 12.32 -8.79 -8.22
C LEU A 57 11.46 -9.37 -7.10
N MET A 58 10.37 -10.02 -7.47
CA MET A 58 9.43 -10.65 -6.55
C MET A 58 8.91 -11.97 -7.10
N ASN A 59 8.38 -12.83 -6.24
CA ASN A 59 7.64 -14.01 -6.70
C ASN A 59 6.22 -13.65 -7.16
N LEU A 60 5.61 -14.55 -7.92
CA LEU A 60 4.20 -14.54 -8.27
C LEU A 60 3.38 -15.08 -7.10
N VAL A 61 2.26 -14.42 -6.80
CA VAL A 61 1.17 -15.03 -6.03
C VAL A 61 0.22 -15.71 -7.02
N PRO A 62 0.07 -17.04 -7.01
CA PRO A 62 -0.88 -17.72 -7.88
C PRO A 62 -2.30 -17.27 -7.59
N GLY A 63 -3.07 -16.97 -8.64
CA GLY A 63 -4.47 -16.58 -8.48
C GLY A 63 -5.00 -15.75 -9.63
N ARG A 64 -6.28 -15.39 -9.52
CA ARG A 64 -6.97 -14.43 -10.40
C ARG A 64 -7.46 -13.27 -9.53
N PRO A 65 -7.43 -12.01 -10.03
CA PRO A 65 -8.00 -10.90 -9.27
C PRO A 65 -9.47 -11.16 -8.98
N THR A 66 -9.88 -11.02 -7.72
CA THR A 66 -11.26 -11.29 -7.26
C THR A 66 -12.29 -10.49 -8.05
N GLY A 67 -11.99 -9.24 -8.40
CA GLY A 67 -12.87 -8.39 -9.20
C GLY A 67 -13.17 -8.91 -10.60
N GLN A 68 -12.41 -9.87 -11.14
CA GLN A 68 -12.70 -10.52 -12.43
C GLN A 68 -13.67 -11.69 -12.33
N ILE A 69 -13.88 -12.23 -11.13
CA ILE A 69 -14.74 -13.41 -10.92
C ILE A 69 -15.90 -13.13 -9.97
N LEU A 70 -15.96 -11.93 -9.39
CA LEU A 70 -16.93 -11.55 -8.36
C LEU A 70 -18.39 -11.74 -8.81
N ASP A 71 -18.68 -11.51 -10.09
CA ASP A 71 -20.00 -11.69 -10.71
C ASP A 71 -20.37 -13.18 -10.90
N THR A 72 -19.39 -14.07 -10.90
CA THR A 72 -19.58 -15.52 -11.02
C THR A 72 -19.54 -16.26 -9.68
N MET A 73 -19.24 -15.57 -8.59
CA MET A 73 -19.20 -16.15 -7.25
C MET A 73 -20.62 -16.37 -6.71
N THR A 74 -20.81 -17.48 -6.02
CA THR A 74 -22.00 -17.74 -5.22
C THR A 74 -22.02 -16.86 -3.96
N ASP A 75 -23.20 -16.71 -3.35
CA ASP A 75 -23.34 -15.94 -2.09
C ASP A 75 -22.41 -16.47 -0.98
N GLU A 76 -22.22 -17.78 -0.89
CA GLU A 76 -21.33 -18.39 0.11
C GLU A 76 -19.85 -18.10 -0.19
N GLU A 77 -19.44 -18.11 -1.45
CA GLU A 77 -18.07 -17.72 -1.84
C GLU A 77 -17.81 -16.23 -1.57
N VAL A 78 -18.79 -15.36 -1.80
CA VAL A 78 -18.68 -13.93 -1.48
C VAL A 78 -18.56 -13.73 0.03
N LYS A 79 -19.38 -14.42 0.84
CA LYS A 79 -19.29 -14.39 2.31
C LYS A 79 -17.91 -14.85 2.78
N GLN A 80 -17.39 -15.93 2.21
CA GLN A 80 -16.05 -16.44 2.54
C GLN A 80 -14.97 -15.40 2.18
N ALA A 81 -15.02 -14.80 0.99
CA ALA A 81 -14.06 -13.78 0.59
C ALA A 81 -14.09 -12.55 1.50
N VAL A 82 -15.27 -12.11 1.95
CA VAL A 82 -15.39 -11.03 2.94
C VAL A 82 -14.77 -11.43 4.28
N SER A 83 -15.00 -12.66 4.73
CA SER A 83 -14.39 -13.20 5.95
C SER A 83 -12.87 -13.22 5.86
N ASP A 84 -12.32 -13.72 4.75
CA ASP A 84 -10.87 -13.79 4.52
C ASP A 84 -10.25 -12.40 4.47
N LEU A 85 -10.85 -11.46 3.72
CA LEU A 85 -10.37 -10.07 3.65
C LEU A 85 -10.40 -9.38 5.02
N LYS A 86 -11.42 -9.63 5.83
CA LYS A 86 -11.49 -9.11 7.21
C LYS A 86 -10.36 -9.68 8.06
N GLY A 87 -10.06 -10.98 7.93
CA GLY A 87 -8.92 -11.63 8.58
C GLY A 87 -7.61 -10.94 8.19
N TYR A 88 -7.34 -10.84 6.89
CA TYR A 88 -6.12 -10.21 6.38
C TYR A 88 -5.96 -8.75 6.80
N VAL A 89 -7.02 -7.95 6.77
CA VAL A 89 -6.96 -6.56 7.25
C VAL A 89 -6.68 -6.49 8.75
N SER A 90 -7.23 -7.43 9.54
CA SER A 90 -6.95 -7.50 10.97
C SER A 90 -5.48 -7.85 11.22
N GLU A 91 -4.94 -8.86 10.54
CA GLU A 91 -3.53 -9.25 10.63
C GLU A 91 -2.59 -8.11 10.21
N LEU A 92 -2.90 -7.35 9.15
CA LEU A 92 -2.11 -6.18 8.75
C LEU A 92 -2.03 -5.14 9.86
N ARG A 93 -3.15 -4.88 10.55
CA ARG A 93 -3.22 -3.86 11.60
C ARG A 93 -2.47 -4.27 12.86
N GLU A 94 -2.31 -5.57 13.09
CA GLU A 94 -1.51 -6.13 14.18
C GLU A 94 0.00 -6.07 13.93
N ILE A 95 0.45 -5.77 12.71
CA ILE A 95 1.87 -5.62 12.40
C ILE A 95 2.45 -4.47 13.25
N PRO A 96 3.43 -4.72 14.14
CA PRO A 96 3.96 -3.70 15.02
C PRO A 96 4.54 -2.55 14.23
N SER A 97 4.16 -1.31 14.57
CA SER A 97 4.80 -0.13 13.99
C SER A 97 6.27 -0.06 14.42
N LYS A 98 7.15 0.41 13.53
CA LYS A 98 8.51 0.75 13.94
C LYS A 98 8.42 2.01 14.81
N ALA A 99 9.16 2.03 15.92
CA ALA A 99 9.32 3.25 16.69
C ALA A 99 10.06 4.29 15.81
N THR A 100 9.33 5.25 15.28
CA THR A 100 9.86 6.42 14.57
C THR A 100 9.26 7.68 15.19
N GLU A 101 9.83 8.85 14.90
CA GLU A 101 9.22 10.12 15.34
C GLU A 101 7.90 10.43 14.60
N PHE A 102 7.61 9.71 13.50
CA PHE A 102 6.42 9.88 12.66
C PHE A 102 5.40 8.78 12.93
N GLN A 103 4.16 9.15 13.25
CA GLN A 103 3.06 8.19 13.38
C GLN A 103 2.50 7.79 12.01
N ILE A 104 2.44 8.74 11.06
CA ILE A 104 1.89 8.52 9.72
C ILE A 104 3.03 8.63 8.72
N CYS A 105 3.52 7.47 8.28
CA CYS A 105 4.66 7.33 7.38
C CYS A 105 4.58 5.98 6.64
N ASN A 106 5.49 5.74 5.70
CA ASN A 106 5.66 4.42 5.10
C ASN A 106 6.35 3.43 6.05
N SER A 107 6.55 2.19 5.59
CA SER A 107 7.07 1.10 6.43
C SER A 107 8.51 1.28 6.94
N GLU A 108 9.25 2.24 6.39
CA GLU A 108 10.62 2.62 6.75
C GLU A 108 10.71 4.00 7.42
N GLY A 109 9.58 4.66 7.72
CA GLY A 109 9.57 6.01 8.31
C GLY A 109 9.68 7.16 7.31
N GLY A 110 9.69 6.87 6.00
CA GLY A 110 9.65 7.87 4.94
C GLY A 110 8.22 8.33 4.60
N GLY A 111 8.10 9.15 3.56
CA GLY A 111 6.81 9.68 3.11
C GLY A 111 5.80 8.60 2.68
N ILE A 112 4.52 8.86 2.95
CA ILE A 112 3.38 8.07 2.46
C ILE A 112 3.20 8.25 0.95
N LEU A 113 2.57 7.27 0.30
CA LEU A 113 2.13 7.36 -1.09
C LEU A 113 0.64 7.01 -1.17
N ASP A 114 -0.19 8.01 -1.42
CA ASP A 114 -1.64 7.85 -1.55
C ASP A 114 -2.15 8.67 -2.73
N TRP A 115 -2.73 8.01 -3.73
CA TRP A 115 -3.19 8.67 -4.95
C TRP A 115 -4.32 9.68 -4.73
N ARG A 116 -4.99 9.63 -3.57
CA ARG A 116 -6.01 10.61 -3.16
C ARG A 116 -5.38 11.91 -2.65
N ILE A 117 -4.08 11.90 -2.34
CA ILE A 117 -3.29 13.05 -1.90
C ILE A 117 -2.29 13.37 -3.02
N PRO A 118 -2.58 14.32 -3.92
CA PRO A 118 -1.76 14.58 -5.11
C PRO A 118 -0.28 14.82 -4.82
N ASP A 119 -0.01 15.53 -3.73
CA ASP A 119 1.34 15.92 -3.31
C ASP A 119 2.18 14.72 -2.84
N SER A 120 1.56 13.63 -2.37
CA SER A 120 2.27 12.42 -1.91
C SER A 120 3.11 11.74 -3.01
N GLN A 121 2.88 12.08 -4.27
CA GLN A 121 3.67 11.59 -5.39
C GLN A 121 4.97 12.37 -5.61
N ARG A 122 5.02 13.62 -5.14
CA ARG A 122 6.09 14.59 -5.38
C ARG A 122 6.89 14.87 -4.13
N ASP A 123 6.21 14.96 -2.99
CA ASP A 123 6.77 15.37 -1.71
C ASP A 123 6.86 14.20 -0.73
N GLU A 124 7.79 14.31 0.22
CA GLU A 124 7.93 13.33 1.30
C GLU A 124 6.94 13.63 2.44
N LEU A 125 5.67 13.25 2.24
CA LEU A 125 4.62 13.50 3.23
C LEU A 125 4.67 12.51 4.39
N ARG A 126 5.04 12.97 5.58
CA ARG A 126 5.01 12.18 6.82
C ARG A 126 4.68 13.09 7.99
N PHE A 127 3.98 12.54 8.98
CA PHE A 127 3.39 13.34 10.06
C PHE A 127 3.67 12.73 11.41
N LYS A 128 4.00 13.57 12.39
CA LYS A 128 4.27 13.15 13.78
C LYS A 128 3.01 12.73 14.48
N THR A 129 1.88 13.35 14.13
CA THR A 129 0.59 13.09 14.74
C THR A 129 -0.54 13.05 13.71
N GLU A 130 -1.64 12.39 14.07
CA GLU A 130 -2.90 12.45 13.33
C GLU A 130 -3.39 13.89 13.13
N ALA A 131 -3.22 14.76 14.13
CA ALA A 131 -3.64 16.15 14.07
C ALA A 131 -2.88 16.95 12.98
N GLU A 132 -1.57 16.71 12.83
CA GLU A 132 -0.76 17.32 11.77
C GLU A 132 -1.23 16.87 10.39
N PHE A 133 -1.52 15.58 10.22
CA PHE A 133 -2.05 15.04 8.97
C PHE A 133 -3.43 15.63 8.63
N ASN A 134 -4.35 15.65 9.59
CA ASN A 134 -5.69 16.21 9.43
C ASN A 134 -5.66 17.71 9.09
N LYS A 135 -4.75 18.46 9.71
CA LYS A 135 -4.51 19.86 9.36
C LYS A 135 -4.04 19.99 7.92
N TYR A 136 -3.04 19.20 7.51
CA TYR A 136 -2.52 19.21 6.15
C TYR A 136 -3.61 18.93 5.10
N LEU A 137 -4.48 17.93 5.35
CA LEU A 137 -5.60 17.61 4.46
C LEU A 137 -6.62 18.75 4.29
N THR A 138 -6.73 19.64 5.27
CA THR A 138 -7.77 20.69 5.30
C THR A 138 -7.24 22.10 5.08
N GLU A 139 -5.92 22.29 5.15
CA GLU A 139 -5.24 23.58 4.95
C GLU A 139 -5.61 24.27 3.63
N PRO A 140 -5.75 23.57 2.48
CA PRO A 140 -6.11 24.20 1.21
C PRO A 140 -7.56 24.71 1.13
N PHE A 141 -8.43 24.37 2.09
CA PHE A 141 -9.87 24.61 2.01
C PHE A 141 -10.33 25.75 2.94
N TRP A 142 -11.50 26.33 2.62
CA TRP A 142 -12.14 27.41 3.38
C TRP A 142 -12.71 26.93 4.72
N ASP A 143 -12.99 27.87 5.62
CA ASP A 143 -13.38 27.59 7.01
C ASP A 143 -14.64 26.73 7.15
N GLU A 144 -15.61 26.84 6.25
CA GLU A 144 -16.82 26.01 6.26
C GLU A 144 -16.48 24.53 6.08
N ILE A 145 -15.60 24.20 5.13
CA ILE A 145 -15.15 22.82 4.89
C ILE A 145 -14.33 22.33 6.08
N ARG A 146 -13.46 23.18 6.64
CA ARG A 146 -12.67 22.86 7.83
C ARG A 146 -13.56 22.52 9.03
N LYS A 147 -14.63 23.28 9.25
CA LYS A 147 -15.61 23.03 10.33
C LYS A 147 -16.36 21.71 10.13
N GLN A 148 -16.72 21.38 8.89
CA GLN A 148 -17.35 20.09 8.59
C GLN A 148 -16.38 18.92 8.81
N ALA A 149 -15.15 19.03 8.33
CA ALA A 149 -14.12 18.01 8.50
C ALA A 149 -13.73 17.80 9.97
N ALA A 150 -13.79 18.86 10.79
CA ALA A 150 -13.48 18.80 12.22
C ALA A 150 -14.33 17.77 12.98
N ILE A 151 -15.58 17.52 12.55
CA ILE A 151 -16.44 16.49 13.14
C ILE A 151 -15.79 15.11 12.99
N SER A 152 -15.26 14.80 11.80
CA SER A 152 -14.56 13.53 11.54
C SER A 152 -13.18 13.50 12.20
N HIS A 153 -12.48 14.63 12.25
CA HIS A 153 -11.13 14.73 12.82
C HIS A 153 -11.10 14.71 14.36
N ASP A 154 -12.24 14.89 15.03
CA ASP A 154 -12.36 14.76 16.49
C ASP A 154 -12.42 13.29 16.94
N ILE A 155 -12.72 12.37 16.01
CA ILE A 155 -12.66 10.94 16.26
C ILE A 155 -11.18 10.53 16.30
N ARG A 156 -10.73 10.01 17.44
CA ARG A 156 -9.36 9.50 17.58
C ARG A 156 -9.25 8.10 17.00
N HIS A 157 -8.22 7.88 16.19
CA HIS A 157 -7.94 6.58 15.59
C HIS A 157 -6.64 5.99 16.13
N GLU A 158 -6.60 4.67 16.27
CA GLU A 158 -5.33 3.99 16.42
C GLU A 158 -4.59 4.02 15.09
N ILE A 159 -3.34 4.49 15.11
CA ILE A 159 -2.51 4.56 13.90
C ILE A 159 -1.80 3.22 13.71
N VAL A 160 -2.26 2.47 12.71
CA VAL A 160 -1.88 1.08 12.45
C VAL A 160 -1.27 0.91 11.07
N PHE A 161 -0.53 -0.17 10.88
CA PHE A 161 -0.06 -0.57 9.57
C PHE A 161 -1.25 -1.00 8.69
N THR A 162 -1.40 -0.40 7.52
CA THR A 162 -2.54 -0.69 6.62
C THR A 162 -2.14 -0.55 5.16
N HIS A 163 -2.90 -1.19 4.28
CA HIS A 163 -2.80 -1.01 2.84
C HIS A 163 -3.55 0.27 2.42
N GLY A 164 -2.94 1.09 1.55
CA GLY A 164 -3.52 2.37 1.09
C GLY A 164 -4.57 2.24 -0.01
N ASP A 165 -4.71 1.06 -0.63
CA ASP A 165 -5.63 0.82 -1.75
C ASP A 165 -6.10 -0.64 -1.85
N LEU A 166 -7.23 -1.00 -1.23
CA LEU A 166 -7.80 -2.35 -1.37
C LEU A 166 -8.70 -2.42 -2.60
N ASN A 167 -8.08 -2.37 -3.78
CA ASN A 167 -8.82 -2.40 -5.04
C ASN A 167 -9.00 -3.84 -5.53
N PRO A 168 -10.24 -4.36 -5.64
CA PRO A 168 -10.51 -5.74 -6.04
C PRO A 168 -10.14 -6.04 -7.50
N ARG A 169 -9.88 -5.00 -8.32
CA ARG A 169 -9.49 -5.14 -9.73
C ARG A 169 -7.98 -5.21 -9.93
N ILE A 170 -7.20 -4.85 -8.92
CA ILE A 170 -5.73 -4.82 -9.02
C ILE A 170 -5.19 -6.21 -8.68
N SER A 171 -4.91 -7.01 -9.72
CA SER A 171 -3.68 -7.80 -9.66
C SER A 171 -2.50 -6.87 -9.95
N SER A 172 -1.27 -7.33 -9.80
CA SER A 172 -0.03 -6.67 -10.24
C SER A 172 0.04 -6.27 -11.75
N GLN A 173 -1.09 -6.07 -12.41
CA GLN A 173 -1.31 -5.67 -13.78
C GLN A 173 -1.93 -4.26 -13.82
N LYS A 174 -1.10 -3.22 -13.66
CA LYS A 174 -1.21 -2.08 -14.57
C LYS A 174 -0.39 -2.43 -15.81
N MET A 175 -0.93 -3.33 -16.62
CA MET A 175 -0.52 -3.53 -18.01
C MET A 175 -1.77 -3.32 -18.84
N GLU A 176 -2.03 -2.09 -19.24
CA GLU A 176 -2.94 -1.81 -20.34
C GLU A 176 -2.19 -1.05 -21.43
N LYS A 177 -2.16 -1.72 -22.58
CA LYS A 177 -1.82 -1.32 -23.96
C LYS A 177 -0.47 -0.65 -24.22
#